data_AF-A0A4R6K8A7-F1
#
_entry.id   AF-A0A4R6K8A7-F1
#
_cell.length_a   1.000
_cell.length_b   1.000
_cell.length_c   1.000
_cell.angle_alpha   90.00
_cell.angle_beta   90.00
_cell.angle_gamma   90.00
#
_symmetry.space_group_name_H-M   'P 1'
#
loop_
_entity.id
_entity.type
_entity.pdbx_description
1 polymer ?
#
loop_
_entity_poly.entity_id
_entity_poly.type
_entity_poly.pdbx_seq_one_letter_code
_entity_poly.pdbx_strand_id
1 'polypeptide(L)'
;MGRVIKLFGDSGGESLSQWAEQLEQYLDEQASVEHLRERQMPQPPWPANDNPMLGYLLTRAQEIAANEGQRTALVWLAAHAWFEGGLDAIHNTEQ
;
A
#
# COMPACT_ATOMS: atom_id res chain seq x y z
N MET A 1 -9.68 7.99 14.88
CA MET A 1 -10.54 7.21 13.97
C MET A 1 -11.02 7.98 12.74
N GLY A 2 -11.28 9.29 12.82
CA GLY A 2 -11.80 10.05 11.67
C GLY A 2 -10.85 10.15 10.46
N ARG A 3 -9.53 10.12 10.67
CA ARG A 3 -8.54 10.30 9.59
C ARG A 3 -8.29 9.00 8.83
N VAL A 4 -8.12 7.89 9.55
CA VAL A 4 -7.95 6.55 8.97
C VAL A 4 -9.15 6.18 8.07
N ILE A 5 -10.39 6.38 8.54
CA ILE A 5 -11.60 6.11 7.76
C ILE A 5 -11.66 6.95 6.49
N LYS A 6 -11.31 8.24 6.58
CA LYS A 6 -11.27 9.17 5.44
C LYS A 6 -10.23 8.74 4.40
N LEU A 7 -9.08 8.23 4.82
CA LEU A 7 -7.99 7.81 3.92
C LEU A 7 -8.31 6.54 3.14
N PHE A 8 -8.94 5.55 3.77
CA PHE A 8 -9.23 4.27 3.12
C PHE A 8 -10.57 4.25 2.36
N GLY A 9 -11.44 5.24 2.56
CA GLY A 9 -12.77 5.29 1.93
C GLY A 9 -13.68 4.11 2.31
N ASP A 10 -13.26 3.33 3.31
CA ASP A 10 -13.94 2.15 3.82
C ASP A 10 -14.69 2.51 5.10
N SER A 11 -15.96 2.11 5.19
CA SER A 11 -16.86 2.36 6.31
C SER A 11 -16.52 1.59 7.59
N GLY A 12 -15.44 0.81 7.60
CA GLY A 12 -14.94 0.15 8.82
C GLY A 12 -15.33 -1.31 8.92
N GLY A 13 -14.36 -2.19 8.67
CA GLY A 13 -14.41 -3.61 9.04
C GLY A 13 -13.69 -3.91 10.35
N GLU A 14 -13.72 -5.17 10.77
CA GLU A 14 -13.04 -5.67 11.99
C GLU A 14 -11.55 -5.33 12.03
N SER A 15 -10.89 -5.30 10.86
CA SER A 15 -9.50 -4.86 10.70
C SER A 15 -9.26 -3.40 11.11
N LEU A 16 -10.17 -2.49 10.72
CA LEU A 16 -10.06 -1.07 11.09
C LEU A 16 -10.28 -0.89 12.59
N SER A 17 -11.23 -1.61 13.19
CA SER A 17 -11.44 -1.58 14.65
C SER A 17 -10.22 -2.10 15.42
N GLN A 18 -9.54 -3.13 14.90
CA GLN A 18 -8.38 -3.73 15.55
C GLN A 18 -7.11 -2.86 15.45
N TRP A 19 -6.91 -2.15 14.33
CA TRP A 19 -5.64 -1.47 14.03
C TRP A 19 -5.71 0.05 14.06
N ALA A 20 -6.90 0.65 14.24
CA ALA A 20 -7.09 2.10 14.12
C ALA A 20 -6.14 2.95 14.98
N GLU A 21 -5.91 2.57 16.24
CA GLU A 21 -5.06 3.36 17.14
C GLU A 21 -3.60 3.36 16.68
N GLN A 22 -3.07 2.21 16.29
CA GLN A 22 -1.71 2.05 15.80
C GLN A 22 -1.51 2.73 14.44
N LEU A 23 -2.54 2.69 13.58
CA LEU A 23 -2.53 3.40 12.30
C LEU A 23 -2.55 4.91 12.49
N GLU A 24 -3.35 5.46 13.41
CA GLU A 24 -3.35 6.91 13.69
C GLU A 24 -1.98 7.36 14.20
N GLN A 25 -1.35 6.61 15.12
CA GLN A 25 -0.01 6.95 15.61
C GLN A 25 1.04 6.91 14.48
N TYR A 26 1.03 5.86 13.66
CA TYR A 26 1.94 5.75 12.53
C TYR A 26 1.74 6.90 11.52
N LEU A 27 0.49 7.32 11.29
CA LEU A 27 0.18 8.44 10.39
C LEU A 27 0.62 9.79 10.97
N ASP A 28 0.49 10.00 12.27
CA ASP A 28 0.95 11.22 12.93
C ASP A 28 2.48 11.39 12.83
N GLU A 29 3.23 10.30 12.86
CA GLU A 29 4.68 10.28 12.61
C GLU A 29 5.05 10.56 11.15
N GLN A 30 4.09 10.46 10.22
CA GLN A 30 4.28 10.58 8.76
C GLN A 30 3.63 11.85 8.19
N ALA A 31 3.44 12.91 8.99
CA ALA A 31 2.75 14.15 8.63
C ALA A 31 3.25 14.83 7.32
N SER A 32 4.49 14.57 6.90
CA SER A 32 5.03 15.02 5.60
C SER A 32 4.54 14.22 4.40
N VAL A 33 4.18 12.94 4.58
CA VAL A 33 3.66 12.05 3.53
C VAL A 33 2.15 12.21 3.35
N GLU A 34 1.43 12.64 4.38
CA GLU A 34 -0.01 12.93 4.31
C GLU A 34 -0.34 13.92 3.17
N HIS A 35 0.47 14.96 3.00
CA HIS A 35 0.35 15.93 1.90
C HIS A 35 0.59 15.33 0.49
N LEU A 36 1.37 14.24 0.38
CA LEU A 36 1.57 13.56 -0.91
C LEU A 36 0.34 12.74 -1.32
N ARG A 37 -0.48 12.31 -0.35
CA ARG A 37 -1.73 11.57 -0.61
C ARG A 37 -2.88 12.48 -1.02
N GLU A 38 -2.80 13.76 -0.66
CA GLU A 38 -3.75 14.79 -1.09
C GLU A 38 -3.48 15.30 -2.51
N ARG A 39 -2.29 15.03 -3.06
CA ARG A 39 -2.00 15.32 -4.47
C ARG A 39 -2.92 14.46 -5.33
N GLN A 40 -3.55 15.11 -6.32
CA GLN A 40 -4.30 14.41 -7.34
C GLN A 40 -3.37 13.40 -7.99
N MET A 41 -3.67 12.12 -7.78
CA MET A 41 -2.83 11.06 -8.27
C MET A 41 -2.74 11.18 -9.78
N PRO A 42 -1.54 11.04 -10.37
CA PRO A 42 -1.42 11.11 -11.81
C PRO A 42 -2.41 10.12 -12.44
N GLN A 43 -2.99 10.51 -13.58
CA GLN A 43 -3.70 9.54 -14.42
C GLN A 43 -2.82 8.30 -14.56
N PRO A 44 -3.41 7.09 -14.52
CA PRO A 44 -2.73 5.81 -14.29
C PRO A 44 -1.28 5.75 -14.77
N PRO A 45 -0.38 5.17 -13.94
CA PRO A 45 -0.45 3.72 -13.79
C PRO A 45 -0.28 3.28 -12.34
N TRP A 46 -1.38 3.34 -11.59
CA TRP A 46 -1.65 2.23 -10.66
C TRP A 46 -1.57 0.92 -11.43
N PRO A 47 -1.13 -0.20 -10.84
CA PRO A 47 -0.90 -1.39 -11.62
C PRO A 47 -2.20 -1.78 -12.31
N ALA A 48 -2.25 -1.54 -13.62
CA ALA A 48 -3.29 -2.08 -14.47
C ALA A 48 -3.27 -3.60 -14.29
N ASN A 49 -4.41 -4.25 -14.50
CA ASN A 49 -4.51 -5.70 -14.28
C ASN A 49 -3.53 -6.50 -15.16
N ASP A 50 -2.99 -5.90 -16.22
CA ASP A 50 -1.98 -6.42 -17.14
C ASP A 50 -0.55 -5.95 -16.82
N ASN A 51 -0.32 -5.24 -15.70
CA ASN A 51 1.01 -4.81 -15.30
C ASN A 51 1.90 -6.05 -15.05
N PRO A 52 3.03 -6.21 -15.76
CA PRO A 52 3.90 -7.38 -15.60
C PRO A 52 4.48 -7.51 -14.19
N MET A 53 4.68 -6.39 -13.49
CA MET A 53 5.12 -6.41 -12.09
C MET A 53 4.04 -6.96 -11.16
N LEU A 54 2.77 -6.65 -11.41
CA LEU A 54 1.65 -7.25 -10.67
C LEU A 54 1.61 -8.76 -10.89
N GLY A 55 1.77 -9.22 -12.13
CA GLY A 55 1.87 -10.64 -12.46
C GLY A 55 3.02 -11.35 -11.75
N TYR A 56 4.20 -10.72 -11.70
CA TYR A 56 5.35 -11.22 -10.96
C TYR A 56 5.07 -11.32 -9.45
N LEU A 57 4.59 -10.25 -8.83
CA LEU A 57 4.32 -10.18 -7.39
C LEU A 57 3.31 -11.25 -6.96
N LEU A 58 2.24 -11.44 -7.73
CA LEU A 58 1.24 -12.47 -7.47
C LEU A 58 1.83 -13.88 -7.58
N THR A 59 2.58 -14.16 -8.66
CA THR A 59 3.18 -15.47 -8.87
C THR A 59 4.18 -15.79 -7.75
N ARG A 60 5.01 -14.82 -7.36
CA ARG A 60 5.98 -15.00 -6.29
C ARG A 60 5.32 -15.19 -4.93
N ALA A 61 4.25 -14.46 -4.64
CA ALA A 61 3.48 -14.66 -3.42
C ALA A 61 2.85 -16.07 -3.36
N GLN A 62 2.39 -16.61 -4.48
CA GLN A 62 1.88 -17.99 -4.55
C GLN A 62 2.98 -19.02 -4.25
N GLU A 63 4.19 -18.84 -4.78
CA GLU A 63 5.34 -19.70 -4.46
C GLU A 63 5.68 -19.67 -2.96
N ILE A 64 5.69 -18.48 -2.35
CA ILE A 64 5.94 -18.32 -0.91
C ILE A 64 4.81 -18.98 -0.11
N ALA A 65 3.56 -18.84 -0.55
CA ALA A 65 2.42 -19.46 0.14
C ALA A 65 2.53 -20.99 0.15
N ALA A 66 3.01 -21.58 -0.94
CA ALA A 66 3.20 -23.02 -1.06
C ALA A 66 4.35 -23.56 -0.17
N ASN A 67 5.42 -22.77 0.03
CA ASN A 67 6.62 -23.21 0.75
C ASN A 67 6.62 -22.79 2.24
N GLU A 68 6.13 -21.60 2.54
CA GLU A 68 6.30 -20.90 3.83
C GLU A 68 4.97 -20.49 4.48
N GLY A 69 3.85 -20.66 3.76
CA GLY A 69 2.50 -20.43 4.25
C GLY A 69 1.91 -19.07 3.85
N GLN A 70 0.58 -19.02 3.89
CA GLN A 70 -0.22 -17.91 3.36
C GLN A 70 0.06 -16.58 4.07
N ARG A 71 0.28 -16.59 5.38
CA ARG A 71 0.55 -15.36 6.14
C ARG A 71 1.87 -14.71 5.70
N THR A 72 2.92 -15.51 5.52
CA THR A 72 4.23 -15.05 5.07
C THR A 72 4.14 -14.45 3.67
N ALA A 73 3.41 -15.11 2.76
CA ALA A 73 3.17 -14.62 1.41
C ALA A 73 2.44 -13.26 1.38
N LEU A 74 1.41 -13.08 2.22
CA LEU A 74 0.66 -11.83 2.28
C LEU A 74 1.51 -10.67 2.81
N VAL A 75 2.32 -10.92 3.84
CA VAL A 75 3.26 -9.91 4.37
C VAL A 75 4.30 -9.54 3.32
N TRP A 76 4.87 -10.54 2.62
CA TRP A 76 5.81 -10.31 1.54
C TRP A 76 5.20 -9.47 0.41
N LEU A 77 4.00 -9.85 -0.05
CA LEU A 77 3.30 -9.17 -1.13
C LEU A 77 3.00 -7.70 -0.79
N ALA A 78 2.47 -7.44 0.40
CA ALA A 78 2.15 -6.10 0.86
C ALA A 78 3.40 -5.20 0.95
N ALA A 79 4.50 -5.74 1.47
CA ALA A 79 5.76 -4.98 1.57
C ALA A 79 6.32 -4.60 0.19
N HIS A 80 6.31 -5.52 -0.78
CA HIS A 80 6.89 -5.27 -2.10
C HIS A 80 5.99 -4.42 -2.99
N ALA A 81 4.67 -4.55 -2.89
CA ALA A 81 3.73 -3.65 -3.56
C ALA A 81 3.86 -2.20 -3.10
N TRP A 82 4.19 -1.98 -1.81
CA TRP A 82 4.46 -0.64 -1.26
C TRP A 82 5.71 0.00 -1.87
N PHE A 83 6.78 -0.78 -2.10
CA PHE A 83 8.02 -0.26 -2.70
C PHE A 83 7.85 0.12 -4.18
N GLU A 84 7.06 -0.62 -4.96
CA GLU A 84 6.75 -0.27 -6.35
C GLU A 84 6.03 1.09 -6.47
N GLY A 85 5.12 1.41 -5.55
CA GLY A 85 4.46 2.72 -5.50
C GLY A 85 5.38 3.88 -5.05
N GLY A 86 6.55 3.57 -4.48
CA GLY A 86 7.52 4.56 -4.01
C GLY A 86 8.54 5.02 -5.07
N LEU A 87 8.67 4.30 -6.20
CA LEU A 87 9.69 4.59 -7.21
C LEU A 87 9.37 5.83 -8.06
N ASP A 88 8.08 6.13 -8.30
CA ASP A 88 7.66 7.33 -9.05
C ASP A 88 7.79 8.64 -8.26
N ALA A 89 7.89 8.57 -6.92
CA ALA A 89 8.05 9.76 -6.09
C ALA A 89 9.47 10.36 -6.17
N ILE A 90 10.47 9.58 -6.62
CA ILE A 90 11.88 9.99 -6.63
C ILE A 90 12.31 10.53 -8.01
N HIS A 91 11.62 10.14 -9.09
CA HIS A 91 11.97 10.55 -10.46
C HIS A 91 11.39 11.90 -10.92
N ASN A 92 10.52 12.53 -10.12
CA ASN A 92 9.90 13.82 -10.47
C ASN A 92 10.54 15.04 -9.76
N THR A 93 11.76 14.89 -9.25
CA THR A 93 12.53 15.98 -8.61
C THR A 93 13.48 16.72 -9.56
N GLU A 94 13.40 16.47 -10.86
CA GLU A 94 14.15 17.20 -11.88
C GLU A 94 13.27 17.49 -13.12
N GLN A 95 12.32 18.44 -13.01
CA GLN A 95 11.89 19.32 -14.11
C GLN A 95 11.41 20.67 -13.58
#